data_AF-A0A7C9AWX9-F1
#
_entry.id   AF-A0A7C9AWX9-F1
#
_cell.length_a   1.000
_cell.length_b   1.000
_cell.length_c   1.000
_cell.angle_alpha   90.00
_cell.angle_beta   90.00
_cell.angle_gamma   90.00
#
_symmetry.space_group_name_H-M   'P 1'
#
loop_
_entity.id
_entity.type
_entity.pdbx_description
1 polymer ?
#
loop_
_entity_poly.entity_id
_entity_poly.type
_entity_poly.pdbx_seq_one_letter_code
_entity_poly.pdbx_strand_id
1 'polypeptide(L)'
;PRVLVDVSQIDMSISILGHHISAPILIAPTSLHKLAHPEGEIATAKAAAASKTIMVLSTSSTSSLEEVASSCDAVRFFQLYVLKNRDVSAWLVKRAEISGYKALVVTVDRPRL
;
A
#
# COMPACT_ATOMS: atom_id res chain seq x y z
N PRO A 1 5.70 -28.07 -15.15
CA PRO A 1 6.35 -28.32 -13.84
C PRO A 1 7.71 -28.99 -14.08
N ARG A 2 8.73 -28.64 -13.30
CA ARG A 2 10.01 -29.34 -13.29
C ARG A 2 9.95 -30.39 -12.17
N VAL A 3 10.36 -31.62 -12.46
CA VAL A 3 10.34 -32.74 -11.50
C VAL A 3 11.75 -33.05 -11.02
N LEU A 4 11.89 -33.76 -9.88
CA LEU A 4 13.18 -34.15 -9.29
C LEU A 4 14.10 -32.97 -8.93
N VAL A 5 13.52 -31.87 -8.44
CA VAL A 5 14.24 -30.69 -7.92
C VAL A 5 14.10 -30.65 -6.41
N ASP A 6 15.20 -30.41 -5.68
CA ASP A 6 15.14 -30.18 -4.23
C ASP A 6 14.42 -28.85 -3.94
N VAL A 7 13.35 -28.94 -3.16
CA VAL A 7 12.49 -27.82 -2.76
C VAL A 7 12.36 -27.74 -1.24
N SER A 8 13.31 -28.33 -0.50
CA SER A 8 13.33 -28.32 0.97
C SER A 8 13.46 -26.91 1.56
N GLN A 9 14.02 -25.96 0.80
CA GLN A 9 14.15 -24.55 1.15
C GLN A 9 13.62 -23.70 -0.01
N ILE A 10 12.55 -22.93 0.24
CA ILE A 10 11.95 -22.02 -0.73
C ILE A 10 12.03 -20.62 -0.15
N ASP A 11 12.85 -19.77 -0.76
CA ASP A 11 12.89 -18.34 -0.44
C ASP A 11 12.02 -17.58 -1.45
N MET A 12 10.93 -16.99 -0.96
CA MET A 12 10.04 -16.13 -1.74
C MET A 12 10.37 -14.65 -1.56
N SER A 13 11.33 -14.31 -0.70
CA SER A 13 11.62 -12.93 -0.37
C SER A 13 12.17 -12.18 -1.57
N ILE A 14 11.74 -10.92 -1.71
CA ILE A 14 12.19 -10.03 -2.78
C ILE A 14 12.37 -8.61 -2.26
N SER A 15 13.02 -7.78 -3.06
CA SER A 15 13.13 -6.34 -2.79
C SER A 15 12.35 -5.54 -3.85
N ILE A 16 11.48 -4.65 -3.40
CA ILE A 16 10.71 -3.72 -4.25
C ILE A 16 11.11 -2.30 -3.89
N LEU A 17 11.66 -1.56 -4.86
CA LEU A 17 12.12 -0.16 -4.67
C LEU A 17 13.05 0.00 -3.45
N GLY A 18 13.91 -0.99 -3.19
CA GLY A 18 14.83 -1.00 -2.04
C GLY A 18 14.23 -1.51 -0.72
N HIS A 19 12.96 -1.91 -0.70
CA HIS A 19 12.29 -2.47 0.48
C HIS A 19 12.14 -3.97 0.38
N HIS A 20 12.67 -4.69 1.38
CA HIS A 20 12.57 -6.14 1.45
C HIS A 20 11.19 -6.59 1.94
N ILE A 21 10.59 -7.58 1.27
CA ILE A 21 9.30 -8.19 1.63
C ILE A 21 9.41 -9.72 1.62
N SER A 22 8.55 -10.38 2.39
CA SER A 22 8.58 -11.84 2.62
C SER A 22 8.19 -12.69 1.40
N ALA A 23 7.39 -12.14 0.50
CA ALA A 23 6.88 -12.80 -0.70
C ALA A 23 6.49 -11.74 -1.76
N PRO A 24 6.42 -12.08 -3.05
CA PRO A 24 6.01 -11.16 -4.12
C PRO A 24 4.48 -10.93 -4.15
N ILE A 25 3.87 -10.73 -2.98
CA ILE A 25 2.42 -10.59 -2.79
C ILE A 25 2.17 -9.32 -1.97
N LEU A 26 1.50 -8.34 -2.56
CA LEU A 26 1.24 -7.03 -1.96
C LEU A 26 -0.28 -6.78 -1.83
N ILE A 27 -0.67 -5.84 -0.99
CA ILE A 27 -2.06 -5.41 -0.86
C ILE A 27 -2.33 -4.24 -1.80
N ALA A 28 -3.15 -4.48 -2.83
CA ALA A 28 -3.57 -3.48 -3.80
C ALA A 28 -4.45 -2.38 -3.16
N PRO A 29 -4.50 -1.17 -3.75
CA PRO A 29 -5.30 -0.08 -3.21
C PRO A 29 -6.80 -0.33 -3.45
N THR A 30 -7.51 -0.59 -2.36
CA THR A 30 -8.98 -0.64 -2.33
C THR A 30 -9.52 0.46 -1.42
N SER A 31 -10.74 0.92 -1.68
CA SER A 31 -11.30 2.12 -1.04
C SER A 31 -12.30 1.75 0.06
N LEU A 32 -12.52 2.66 1.00
CA LEU A 32 -13.61 2.61 1.99
C LEU A 32 -13.65 1.33 2.85
N HIS A 33 -12.52 0.89 3.43
CA HIS A 33 -12.48 -0.37 4.18
C HIS A 33 -13.41 -0.38 5.41
N LYS A 34 -13.75 0.80 5.97
CA LYS A 34 -14.71 0.88 7.08
C LYS A 34 -16.13 0.46 6.73
N LEU A 35 -16.45 0.30 5.44
CA LEU A 35 -17.70 -0.35 5.01
C LEU A 35 -17.69 -1.86 5.30
N ALA A 36 -16.51 -2.50 5.31
CA ALA A 36 -16.35 -3.92 5.56
C ALA A 36 -16.13 -4.22 7.04
N HIS A 37 -15.35 -3.39 7.75
CA HIS A 37 -15.02 -3.59 9.16
C HIS A 37 -14.72 -2.26 9.87
N PRO A 38 -15.16 -2.01 11.12
CA PRO A 38 -14.95 -0.73 11.81
C PRO A 38 -13.50 -0.24 11.89
N GLU A 39 -12.53 -1.15 11.99
CA GLU A 39 -11.10 -0.79 11.99
C GLU A 39 -10.58 -0.36 10.61
N GLY A 40 -11.25 -0.74 9.52
CA GLY A 40 -10.92 -0.37 8.16
C GLY A 40 -9.44 -0.58 7.80
N GLU A 41 -8.84 0.46 7.21
CA GLU A 41 -7.48 0.42 6.68
C GLU A 41 -6.41 0.25 7.76
N ILE A 42 -6.71 0.58 9.02
CA ILE A 42 -5.80 0.36 10.15
C ILE A 42 -5.56 -1.14 10.35
N ALA A 43 -6.63 -1.95 10.28
CA ALA A 43 -6.50 -3.41 10.38
C ALA A 43 -5.67 -3.98 9.21
N THR A 44 -5.91 -3.49 7.98
CA THR A 44 -5.15 -3.90 6.80
C THR A 44 -3.67 -3.52 6.90
N ALA A 45 -3.36 -2.32 7.39
CA ALA A 45 -1.98 -1.88 7.56
C ALA A 45 -1.23 -2.74 8.58
N LYS A 46 -1.86 -3.04 9.73
CA LYS A 46 -1.31 -3.95 10.74
C LYS A 46 -1.08 -5.35 10.18
N ALA A 47 -2.01 -5.86 9.38
CA ALA A 47 -1.86 -7.16 8.71
C ALA A 47 -0.70 -7.16 7.70
N ALA A 48 -0.52 -6.08 6.94
CA ALA A 48 0.62 -5.93 6.03
C ALA A 48 1.96 -5.92 6.79
N ALA A 49 2.02 -5.21 7.91
CA ALA A 49 3.18 -5.19 8.80
C ALA A 49 3.52 -6.60 9.31
N ALA A 50 2.52 -7.30 9.87
CA ALA A 50 2.68 -8.65 10.41
C ALA A 50 3.10 -9.66 9.32
N SER A 51 2.60 -9.48 8.10
CA SER A 51 2.95 -10.32 6.94
C SER A 51 4.28 -9.92 6.28
N LYS A 52 4.93 -8.85 6.74
CA LYS A 52 6.16 -8.27 6.15
C LYS A 52 6.01 -7.98 4.65
N THR A 53 4.89 -7.36 4.29
CA THR A 53 4.62 -6.94 2.91
C THR A 53 4.20 -5.47 2.84
N ILE A 54 4.04 -4.97 1.61
CA ILE A 54 3.65 -3.60 1.31
C ILE A 54 2.13 -3.50 1.20
N MET A 55 1.58 -2.47 1.83
CA MET A 55 0.21 -2.02 1.58
C MET A 55 0.21 -0.77 0.70
N VAL A 56 -0.65 -0.75 -0.32
CA VAL A 56 -0.95 0.47 -1.08
C VAL A 56 -2.26 1.07 -0.54
N LEU A 57 -2.21 2.28 0.03
CA LEU A 57 -3.40 2.97 0.53
C LEU A 57 -4.10 3.77 -0.58
N SER A 58 -5.42 3.70 -0.67
CA SER A 58 -6.23 4.46 -1.65
C SER A 58 -6.35 5.94 -1.29
N THR A 59 -6.40 6.83 -2.30
CA THR A 59 -6.84 8.23 -2.11
C THR A 59 -8.26 8.32 -1.51
N SER A 60 -9.10 7.31 -1.76
CA SER A 60 -10.48 7.22 -1.27
C SER A 60 -10.61 6.31 -0.03
N SER A 61 -9.62 6.38 0.86
CA SER A 61 -9.63 5.65 2.13
C SER A 61 -10.61 6.29 3.15
N THR A 62 -11.17 5.47 4.03
CA THR A 62 -11.94 5.88 5.22
C THR A 62 -11.08 6.20 6.45
N SER A 63 -9.76 6.09 6.31
CA SER A 63 -8.77 6.45 7.32
C SER A 63 -7.75 7.39 6.68
N SER A 64 -7.29 8.39 7.42
CA SER A 64 -6.29 9.34 6.93
C SER A 64 -4.92 8.68 6.72
N LEU A 65 -4.08 9.33 5.92
CA LEU A 65 -2.69 8.90 5.67
C LEU A 65 -1.93 8.73 6.99
N GLU A 66 -2.12 9.69 7.91
CA GLU A 66 -1.45 9.81 9.19
C GLU A 66 -1.96 8.76 10.19
N GLU A 67 -3.28 8.52 10.26
CA GLU A 67 -3.84 7.45 11.10
C GLU A 67 -3.27 6.09 10.70
N VAL A 68 -3.23 5.81 9.39
CA VAL A 68 -2.65 4.56 8.87
C VAL A 68 -1.14 4.50 9.14
N ALA A 69 -0.41 5.59 8.92
CA ALA A 69 1.04 5.64 9.13
C ALA A 69 1.44 5.45 10.60
N SER A 70 0.68 6.04 11.53
CA SER A 70 0.91 5.93 12.97
C SER A 70 0.49 4.58 13.57
N SER A 71 -0.32 3.79 12.85
CA SER A 71 -0.91 2.56 13.40
C SER A 71 0.04 1.36 13.50
N CYS A 72 1.09 1.31 12.67
CA CYS A 72 2.07 0.24 12.62
C CYS A 72 3.31 0.63 11.81
N ASP A 73 4.43 -0.04 12.06
CA ASP A 73 5.63 0.05 11.22
C ASP A 73 5.51 -0.90 10.01
N ALA A 74 5.05 -0.37 8.89
CA ALA A 74 4.91 -1.09 7.63
C ALA A 74 5.43 -0.24 6.47
N VAL A 75 5.97 -0.89 5.43
CA VAL A 75 6.22 -0.19 4.16
C VAL A 75 4.88 0.06 3.48
N ARG A 76 4.58 1.33 3.22
CA ARG A 76 3.31 1.76 2.63
C ARG A 76 3.55 2.57 1.37
N PHE A 77 2.80 2.28 0.33
CA PHE A 77 2.70 3.11 -0.87
C PHE A 77 1.36 3.84 -0.88
N PHE A 78 1.27 4.94 -1.61
CA PHE A 78 0.05 5.73 -1.70
C PHE A 78 -0.47 5.77 -3.14
N GLN A 79 -1.69 5.29 -3.35
CA GLN A 79 -2.36 5.39 -4.63
C GLN A 79 -2.94 6.78 -4.84
N LEU A 80 -2.68 7.38 -6.00
CA LEU A 80 -3.09 8.74 -6.35
C LEU A 80 -3.86 8.78 -7.67
N TYR A 81 -5.01 9.46 -7.66
CA TYR A 81 -5.61 10.02 -8.87
C TYR A 81 -5.15 11.47 -9.05
N VAL A 82 -4.69 11.83 -10.24
CA VAL A 82 -4.29 13.21 -10.54
C VAL A 82 -5.53 14.06 -10.78
N LEU A 83 -6.03 14.69 -9.71
CA LEU A 83 -7.26 15.49 -9.71
C LEU A 83 -7.12 16.74 -10.59
N LYS A 84 -8.24 17.21 -11.16
CA LYS A 84 -8.26 18.44 -11.99
C LYS A 84 -7.56 19.61 -11.31
N ASN A 85 -7.82 19.80 -10.02
CA ASN A 85 -7.08 20.75 -9.19
C ASN A 85 -5.73 20.14 -8.79
N ARG A 86 -4.65 20.62 -9.41
CA ARG A 86 -3.29 20.13 -9.19
C ARG A 86 -2.73 20.48 -7.81
N ASP A 87 -3.21 21.56 -7.20
CA ASP A 87 -2.79 21.95 -5.85
C ASP A 87 -3.23 20.92 -4.81
N VAL A 88 -4.43 20.33 -4.99
CA VAL A 88 -4.91 19.25 -4.14
C VAL A 88 -4.07 17.99 -4.30
N SER A 89 -3.71 17.62 -5.54
CA SER A 89 -2.82 16.48 -5.78
C SER A 89 -1.43 16.70 -5.19
N ALA A 90 -0.84 17.90 -5.38
CA ALA A 90 0.46 18.25 -4.80
C ALA A 90 0.42 18.22 -3.27
N TRP A 91 -0.66 18.72 -2.66
CA TRP A 91 -0.87 18.67 -1.22
C TRP A 91 -1.00 17.23 -0.70
N LEU A 92 -1.73 16.35 -1.39
CA LEU A 92 -1.83 14.93 -1.03
C LEU A 92 -0.47 14.22 -1.11
N VAL A 93 0.31 14.48 -2.17
CA VAL A 93 1.66 13.92 -2.32
C VAL A 93 2.55 14.35 -1.16
N LYS A 94 2.56 15.65 -0.83
CA LYS A 94 3.35 16.18 0.28
C LYS A 94 2.92 15.57 1.62
N ARG A 95 1.62 15.38 1.86
CA ARG A 95 1.11 14.70 3.06
C ARG A 95 1.55 13.24 3.14
N ALA A 96 1.51 12.52 2.04
CA ALA A 96 1.98 11.13 1.99
C ALA A 96 3.48 11.04 2.26
N GLU A 97 4.28 11.92 1.67
CA GLU A 97 5.74 11.99 1.92
C GLU A 97 6.06 12.27 3.39
N ILE A 98 5.43 13.29 4.00
CA ILE A 98 5.60 13.63 5.42
C ILE A 98 5.18 12.46 6.32
N SER A 99 4.15 11.72 5.93
CA SER A 99 3.67 10.53 6.64
C SER A 99 4.53 9.27 6.39
N GLY A 100 5.63 9.39 5.66
CA GLY A 100 6.60 8.32 5.45
C GLY A 100 6.21 7.27 4.41
N TYR A 101 5.23 7.54 3.54
CA TYR A 101 4.91 6.66 2.41
C TYR A 101 6.08 6.63 1.42
N LYS A 102 6.40 5.45 0.90
CA LYS A 102 7.67 5.18 0.19
C LYS A 102 7.57 5.26 -1.32
N ALA A 103 6.37 5.22 -1.87
CA ALA A 103 6.14 5.39 -3.30
C ALA A 103 4.73 5.88 -3.59
N LEU A 104 4.55 6.45 -4.78
CA LEU A 104 3.24 6.77 -5.36
C LEU A 104 2.85 5.71 -6.39
N VAL A 105 1.58 5.29 -6.35
CA VAL A 105 0.95 4.44 -7.35
C VAL A 105 -0.06 5.28 -8.11
N VAL A 106 0.32 5.80 -9.27
CA VAL A 106 -0.53 6.71 -10.06
C VAL A 106 -1.50 5.89 -10.90
N THR A 107 -2.80 6.06 -10.68
CA THR A 107 -3.83 5.37 -11.45
C THR A 107 -4.14 6.16 -12.72
N VAL A 108 -3.90 5.55 -13.89
CA VAL A 108 -3.99 6.20 -15.22
C VAL A 108 -5.07 5.60 -16.13
N ASP A 109 -5.76 4.56 -15.68
CA ASP A 109 -6.79 3.83 -16.44
C ASP A 109 -8.22 4.29 -16.15
N ARG A 110 -8.41 5.26 -15.24
CA ARG A 110 -9.71 5.85 -14.90
C ARG A 110 -9.82 7.32 -15.31
N PRO A 111 -10.05 7.63 -16.61
CA PRO A 111 -10.20 9.01 -17.09
C PRO A 111 -11.54 9.66 -16.69
N ARG A 112 -12.51 8.88 -16.18
CA ARG A 112 -13.81 9.34 -15.68
C ARG A 112 -13.96 8.91 -14.22
N LEU A 113 -14.13 9.87 -13.31
CA LEU A 113 -14.42 9.62 -11.89
C LEU A 113 -15.92 9.43 -11.67
#